data_AF-A0A2M7SGI6-F1
#
_entry.id   AF-A0A2M7SGI6-F1
#
_cell.length_a   1.000
_cell.length_b   1.000
_cell.length_c   1.000
_cell.angle_alpha   90.00
_cell.angle_beta   90.00
_cell.angle_gamma   90.00
#
_symmetry.space_group_name_H-M   'P 1'
#
loop_
_entity.id
_entity.type
_entity.pdbx_description
1 polymer ?
#
loop_
_entity_poly.entity_id
_entity_poly.type
_entity_poly.pdbx_seq_one_letter_code
_entity_poly.pdbx_strand_id
1 'polypeptide(L)'
;MKIKSVLTLYKENNPELESTSSLVVDYLNSLAIIEDDTIQKKLLKEVIQKYVILEKKVDSLLKNTLPVKVAEDIKYEGQFAPRLYNCTILFSDFVGFTRLAERISGKVLIGIL
;
A
#
# COMPACT_ATOMS: atom_id res chain seq x y z
N MET A 1 -19.05 29.57 -28.44
CA MET A 1 -17.79 30.02 -29.07
C MET A 1 -16.88 28.80 -29.20
N LYS A 2 -16.84 28.16 -30.38
CA LYS A 2 -16.03 26.94 -30.61
C LYS A 2 -14.58 27.35 -30.84
N ILE A 3 -13.70 27.02 -29.90
CA ILE A 3 -12.27 27.31 -30.03
C ILE A 3 -11.71 26.28 -31.02
N LYS A 4 -11.33 26.73 -32.22
CA LYS A 4 -10.62 25.88 -33.20
C LYS A 4 -9.31 25.41 -32.56
N SER A 5 -9.01 24.11 -32.68
CA SER A 5 -7.73 23.57 -32.23
C SER A 5 -6.59 24.25 -33.01
N VAL A 6 -5.45 24.45 -32.36
CA VAL A 6 -4.27 25.12 -32.94
C VAL A 6 -3.84 24.42 -34.25
N LEU A 7 -3.98 23.10 -34.31
CA LEU A 7 -3.78 22.27 -35.50
C LEU A 7 -4.70 22.65 -36.67
N THR A 8 -5.94 23.07 -36.37
CA THR A 8 -6.94 23.45 -37.37
C THR A 8 -6.64 24.82 -37.97
N LEU A 9 -6.09 25.74 -37.17
CA LEU A 9 -5.66 27.07 -37.62
C LEU A 9 -4.36 27.04 -38.43
N TYR A 10 -3.50 26.06 -38.16
CA TYR A 10 -2.22 25.90 -38.86
C TYR A 10 -2.37 25.22 -40.23
N LYS A 11 -3.31 24.27 -40.36
CA LYS A 11 -3.63 23.60 -41.63
C LYS A 11 -4.27 24.52 -42.68
N GLU A 12 -5.01 25.55 -42.27
CA GLU A 12 -5.67 26.49 -43.20
C GLU A 12 -4.68 27.40 -43.95
N ASN A 13 -3.43 27.58 -43.46
CA ASN A 13 -2.52 28.61 -43.97
C ASN A 13 -1.35 28.12 -44.85
N ASN A 14 -1.03 26.83 -44.93
CA ASN A 14 0.11 26.34 -45.73
C ASN A 14 -0.11 24.90 -46.26
N PRO A 15 -0.49 24.72 -47.54
CA PRO A 15 -0.80 23.40 -48.11
C PRO A 15 0.42 22.54 -48.47
N GLU A 16 1.64 23.10 -48.51
CA GLU A 16 2.87 22.37 -48.90
C GLU A 16 3.60 21.70 -47.72
N LEU A 17 3.05 21.77 -46.51
CA LEU A 17 3.72 21.39 -45.26
C LEU A 17 3.17 20.09 -44.63
N GLU A 18 2.61 19.18 -45.43
CA GLU A 18 2.05 17.92 -44.89
C GLU A 18 3.14 16.96 -44.35
N SER A 19 4.30 16.91 -45.00
CA SER A 19 5.41 16.01 -44.63
C SER A 19 6.13 16.44 -43.34
N THR A 20 6.45 17.73 -43.22
CA THR A 20 7.07 18.31 -42.02
C THR A 20 6.09 18.41 -40.87
N SER A 21 4.79 18.62 -41.13
CA SER A 21 3.76 18.52 -40.09
C SER A 21 3.62 17.10 -39.54
N SER A 22 3.77 16.06 -40.37
CA SER A 22 3.73 14.67 -39.92
C SER A 22 4.90 14.36 -38.96
N LEU A 23 6.12 14.72 -39.34
CA LEU A 23 7.31 14.47 -38.52
C LEU A 23 7.27 15.18 -37.17
N VAL A 24 6.74 16.41 -37.13
CA VAL A 24 6.56 17.15 -35.87
C VAL A 24 5.51 16.48 -34.99
N VAL A 25 4.41 15.98 -35.58
CA VAL A 25 3.38 15.23 -34.86
C VAL A 25 3.94 13.91 -34.32
N ASP A 26 4.72 13.17 -35.12
CA ASP A 26 5.36 11.92 -34.69
C ASP A 26 6.38 12.14 -33.57
N TYR A 27 7.18 13.21 -33.66
CA TYR A 27 8.10 13.60 -32.59
C TYR A 27 7.37 13.95 -31.30
N LEU A 28 6.32 14.77 -31.35
CA LEU A 28 5.51 15.11 -30.18
C LEU A 28 4.81 13.89 -29.57
N ASN A 29 4.31 12.97 -30.41
CA ASN A 29 3.76 11.70 -29.95
C ASN A 29 4.82 10.84 -29.26
N SER A 30 6.04 10.76 -29.81
CA SER A 30 7.14 10.00 -29.19
C SER A 30 7.54 10.59 -27.83
N LEU A 31 7.60 11.92 -27.72
CA LEU A 31 7.87 12.62 -26.45
C LEU A 31 6.77 12.36 -25.42
N ALA A 32 5.49 12.44 -25.83
CA ALA A 32 4.36 12.17 -24.96
C ALA A 32 4.36 10.72 -24.45
N ILE A 33 4.66 9.74 -25.32
CA ILE A 33 4.79 8.32 -24.94
C ILE A 33 5.93 8.12 -23.93
N ILE A 34 7.08 8.75 -24.14
CA ILE A 34 8.22 8.66 -23.20
C ILE A 34 7.85 9.26 -21.84
N GLU A 35 7.21 10.43 -21.83
CA GLU A 35 6.79 11.08 -20.59
C GLU A 35 5.76 10.23 -19.85
N ASP A 36 4.76 9.69 -20.55
CA ASP A 36 3.79 8.74 -20.00
C ASP A 36 4.49 7.49 -19.42
N ASP A 37 5.46 6.90 -20.12
CA ASP A 37 6.22 5.76 -19.64
C ASP A 37 7.00 6.07 -18.35
N THR A 38 7.59 7.27 -18.27
CA THR A 38 8.30 7.69 -17.05
C THR A 38 7.35 7.86 -15.87
N ILE A 39 6.16 8.42 -16.10
CA ILE A 39 5.12 8.58 -15.08
C ILE A 39 4.63 7.20 -14.62
N GLN A 40 4.33 6.29 -15.54
CA GLN A 40 3.87 4.93 -15.24
C GLN A 40 4.92 4.17 -14.41
N LYS A 41 6.21 4.22 -14.80
CA LYS A 41 7.30 3.59 -14.04
C LYS A 41 7.44 4.18 -12.64
N LYS A 42 7.30 5.50 -12.49
CA LYS A 42 7.35 6.16 -11.18
C LYS A 42 6.18 5.71 -10.30
N LEU A 43 4.96 5.73 -10.82
CA LEU A 43 3.76 5.25 -10.11
C LEU A 43 3.90 3.79 -9.71
N LEU A 44 4.35 2.92 -10.62
CA LEU A 44 4.58 1.51 -10.33
C LEU A 44 5.58 1.33 -9.19
N LYS A 45 6.67 2.08 -9.19
CA LYS A 45 7.67 2.06 -8.11
C LYS A 45 7.04 2.47 -6.77
N GLU A 46 6.24 3.53 -6.74
CA GLU A 46 5.57 3.99 -5.52
C GLU A 46 4.57 2.95 -4.99
N VAL A 47 3.79 2.32 -5.87
CA VAL A 47 2.83 1.27 -5.49
C VAL A 47 3.57 0.06 -4.92
N ILE A 48 4.64 -0.40 -5.58
CA ILE A 48 5.45 -1.53 -5.08
C ILE A 48 6.05 -1.19 -3.72
N GLN A 49 6.60 0.02 -3.55
CA GLN A 49 7.17 0.44 -2.27
C GLN A 49 6.12 0.43 -1.15
N LYS A 50 4.93 1.00 -1.40
CA LYS A 50 3.83 0.98 -0.43
C LYS A 50 3.37 -0.44 -0.10
N TYR A 51 3.29 -1.30 -1.11
CA TYR A 51 2.93 -2.70 -0.94
C TYR A 51 3.93 -3.42 -0.04
N VAL A 52 5.24 -3.31 -0.31
CA VAL A 52 6.30 -3.95 0.47
C VAL A 52 6.30 -3.46 1.93
N ILE A 53 6.08 -2.17 2.16
CA ILE A 53 5.98 -1.61 3.52
C ILE A 53 4.77 -2.20 4.26
N LEU A 54 3.62 -2.26 3.59
CA LEU A 54 2.40 -2.81 4.16
C LEU A 54 2.55 -4.31 4.46
N GLU A 55 3.09 -5.08 3.52
CA GLU A 55 3.36 -6.50 3.67
C GLU A 55 4.23 -6.77 4.90
N LYS A 56 5.34 -6.04 5.05
CA LYS A 56 6.23 -6.17 6.23
C LYS A 56 5.52 -5.83 7.53
N LYS A 57 4.67 -4.80 7.53
CA LYS A 57 3.90 -4.41 8.71
C LYS A 57 2.89 -5.49 9.12
N VAL A 58 2.20 -6.07 8.13
CA VAL A 58 1.24 -7.16 8.36
C VAL A 58 1.97 -8.42 8.85
N ASP A 59 3.09 -8.79 8.23
CA ASP A 59 3.89 -9.95 8.62
C ASP A 59 4.43 -9.81 10.06
N SER A 60 4.94 -8.63 10.42
CA SER A 60 5.39 -8.34 11.78
C SER A 60 4.26 -8.39 12.80
N LEU A 61 3.09 -7.86 12.46
CA LEU A 61 1.92 -7.91 13.35
C LEU A 61 1.48 -9.35 13.59
N LEU A 62 1.41 -10.16 12.53
CA LEU A 62 1.00 -11.56 12.62
C LEU A 62 1.95 -12.36 13.54
N LYS A 63 3.26 -12.15 13.41
CA LYS A 63 4.30 -12.78 14.24
C LYS A 63 4.33 -12.26 15.69
N ASN A 64 3.86 -11.05 15.94
CA ASN A 64 3.75 -10.50 17.31
C ASN A 64 2.52 -11.05 18.05
N THR A 65 1.47 -11.45 17.33
CA THR A 65 0.23 -11.97 17.92
C THR A 65 0.22 -13.49 18.03
N LEU A 66 0.81 -14.18 17.05
CA LEU A 66 0.77 -15.64 16.96
C LEU A 66 2.18 -16.24 16.94
N PRO A 67 2.35 -17.47 17.44
CA PRO A 67 3.60 -18.20 17.27
C PRO A 67 3.99 -18.28 15.79
N VAL A 68 5.28 -18.14 15.49
CA VAL A 68 5.83 -18.06 14.12
C VAL A 68 5.28 -19.15 13.20
N LYS A 69 5.22 -20.40 13.66
CA LYS A 69 4.69 -21.53 12.88
C LYS A 69 3.23 -21.34 12.48
N VAL A 70 2.39 -20.82 13.39
CA VAL A 70 0.97 -20.58 13.13
C VAL A 70 0.80 -19.39 12.17
N ALA A 71 1.62 -18.34 12.34
CA ALA A 71 1.63 -17.19 11.45
C ALA A 71 2.00 -17.59 10.01
N GLU A 72 2.99 -18.46 9.84
CA GLU A 72 3.39 -18.99 8.53
C GLU A 72 2.31 -19.85 7.90
N ASP A 73 1.73 -20.79 8.66
CA ASP A 73 0.64 -21.65 8.18
C ASP A 73 -0.56 -20.80 7.68
N ILE A 74 -0.96 -19.77 8.44
CA ILE A 74 -2.05 -18.85 8.03
C ILE A 74 -1.65 -18.02 6.80
N LYS A 75 -0.39 -17.58 6.70
CA LYS A 75 0.08 -16.76 5.57
C LYS A 75 0.09 -17.52 4.25
N TYR A 76 0.54 -18.78 4.27
CA TYR A 76 0.73 -19.56 3.05
C TYR A 76 -0.45 -20.48 2.72
N GLU A 77 -1.06 -21.10 3.73
CA GLU A 77 -2.15 -22.07 3.53
C GLU A 77 -3.54 -21.44 3.74
N GLY A 78 -3.60 -20.24 4.34
CA GLY A 78 -4.86 -19.57 4.65
C GLY A 78 -5.64 -20.19 5.82
N GLN A 79 -5.12 -21.27 6.42
CA GLN A 79 -5.74 -22.02 7.50
C GLN A 79 -4.68 -22.69 8.39
N PHE A 80 -5.08 -23.08 9.60
CA PHE A 80 -4.22 -23.81 10.53
C PHE A 80 -4.97 -25.03 11.09
N ALA A 81 -4.35 -26.20 11.00
CA ALA A 81 -4.91 -27.44 11.54
C ALA A 81 -4.58 -27.57 13.04
N PRO A 82 -5.52 -28.03 13.89
CA PRO A 82 -5.26 -28.29 15.31
C PRO A 82 -4.09 -29.27 15.50
N ARG A 83 -3.18 -28.95 16.43
CA ARG A 83 -2.01 -29.79 16.75
C ARG A 83 -1.96 -30.07 18.25
N LEU A 84 -1.51 -31.26 18.60
CA LEU A 84 -1.25 -31.63 19.99
C LEU A 84 0.09 -31.03 20.41
N TYR A 85 0.12 -30.39 21.57
CA TYR A 85 1.33 -29.82 22.16
C TYR A 85 1.55 -30.37 23.56
N ASN A 86 2.79 -30.75 23.86
CA ASN A 86 3.21 -30.97 25.24
C ASN A 86 3.74 -29.65 25.79
N CYS A 87 2.93 -28.95 26.57
CA CYS A 87 3.27 -27.65 27.15
C CYS A 87 2.81 -27.55 28.60
N THR A 88 3.44 -26.63 29.33
CA THR A 88 3.02 -26.25 30.69
C THR A 88 2.20 -24.98 30.61
N ILE A 89 1.09 -24.92 31.34
CA ILE A 89 0.24 -23.73 31.42
C ILE A 89 0.48 -23.06 32.77
N LEU A 90 0.79 -21.76 32.75
CA LEU A 90 0.85 -20.92 33.94
C LEU A 90 -0.40 -20.07 34.00
N PHE A 91 -1.16 -20.20 35.09
CA PHE A 91 -2.24 -19.28 35.43
C PHE A 91 -1.75 -18.31 36.51
N SER A 92 -1.95 -17.02 36.28
CA SER A 92 -1.64 -15.96 37.24
C SER A 92 -2.72 -14.90 37.19
N ASP A 93 -3.10 -14.37 38.36
CA ASP A 93 -4.08 -13.30 38.50
C ASP A 93 -3.64 -12.33 39.61
N PHE A 94 -4.21 -11.13 39.62
CA PHE A 94 -3.95 -10.09 40.60
C PHE A 94 -4.92 -10.20 41.78
N VAL A 95 -4.39 -10.51 42.97
CA VAL A 95 -5.20 -10.57 44.20
C VAL A 95 -5.81 -9.20 44.49
N GLY A 96 -7.14 -9.13 44.57
CA GLY A 96 -7.85 -7.92 44.97
C GLY A 96 -7.99 -6.86 43.88
N PHE A 97 -7.79 -7.21 42.59
CA PHE A 97 -7.93 -6.28 41.46
C PHE A 97 -9.22 -5.47 41.49
N THR A 98 -10.37 -6.09 41.75
CA THR A 98 -11.67 -5.41 41.83
C THR A 98 -11.68 -4.27 42.86
N ARG A 99 -11.15 -4.52 44.06
CA ARG A 99 -11.10 -3.51 45.13
C ARG A 99 -10.15 -2.37 44.80
N LEU A 100 -9.08 -2.67 44.06
CA LEU A 100 -8.13 -1.66 43.60
C LEU A 100 -8.79 -0.77 42.54
N ALA A 101 -9.43 -1.38 41.54
CA ALA A 101 -10.08 -0.69 40.42
C ALA A 101 -11.22 0.23 40.86
N GLU A 102 -11.97 -0.13 41.92
CA GLU A 102 -13.02 0.71 42.50
C GLU A 102 -12.50 1.99 43.18
N ARG A 103 -11.23 2.00 43.62
CA ARG A 103 -10.66 3.08 44.45
C ARG A 103 -9.79 4.06 43.68
N ILE A 104 -9.29 3.69 42.50
CA ILE A 104 -8.38 4.52 41.71
C ILE A 104 -9.03 5.00 40.43
N SER A 105 -8.60 6.16 39.92
CA SER A 105 -9.07 6.65 38.62
C SER A 105 -8.59 5.73 37.49
N GLY A 106 -9.40 5.60 36.43
CA GLY A 106 -9.07 4.76 35.28
C GLY A 106 -7.72 5.10 34.63
N LYS A 107 -7.32 6.37 34.62
CA LYS A 107 -6.01 6.80 34.09
C LYS A 107 -4.85 6.23 34.91
N VAL A 108 -4.98 6.18 36.23
CA VAL A 108 -3.96 5.61 37.13
C VAL A 108 -3.97 4.09 37.01
N LEU A 109 -5.14 3.46 36.94
CA LEU A 109 -5.27 2.01 36.74
C LEU A 109 -4.58 1.53 35.46
N ILE A 110 -4.79 2.23 34.35
CA ILE A 110 -4.14 1.88 33.07
C ILE A 110 -2.62 2.10 33.14
N GLY A 111 -2.15 3.06 33.94
CA GLY A 111 -0.71 3.32 34.08
C GLY A 111 0.05 2.27 34.91
N ILE A 112 -0.64 1.44 35.70
CA ILE A 112 -0.03 0.41 36.55
C ILE A 112 -0.18 -1.02 35.98
N LEU A 113 -0.94 -1.17 34.90
CA LEU A 113 -1.16 -2.42 34.15
C LEU A 113 -0.20 -2.51 32.96
#